data_AF-A0A382MLF8-F1
#
_entry.id   AF-A0A382MLF8-F1
#
_cell.length_a   1.000
_cell.length_b   1.000
_cell.length_c   1.000
_cell.angle_alpha   90.00
_cell.angle_beta   90.00
_cell.angle_gamma   90.00
#
_symmetry.space_group_name_H-M   'P 1'
#
loop_
_entity.id
_entity.type
_entity.pdbx_description
1 polymer ?
#
loop_
_entity_poly.entity_id
_entity_poly.type
_entity_poly.pdbx_seq_one_letter_code
_entity_poly.pdbx_strand_id
1 'polypeptide(L)'
;MRSALAACLMLAVVALAAPARAQRTGTIISAVDAIFAPWDETGSPGCALGVVEDGEFIYERGYGFANLDWDIPSATDTVFYVGSVSKQFTAAVIALLAEEGTVDLDENIREYFPEIPKYVRPITVR
;
A
#
# COMPACT_ATOMS: atom_id res chain seq x y z
N MET A 1 -10.08 -20.03 -44.06
CA MET A 1 -10.49 -21.04 -43.05
C MET A 1 -9.57 -21.06 -41.81
N ARG A 2 -8.24 -21.08 -41.96
CA ARG A 2 -7.30 -21.06 -40.81
C ARG A 2 -7.37 -19.80 -39.93
N SER A 3 -7.59 -18.64 -40.54
CA SER A 3 -7.70 -17.33 -39.85
C SER A 3 -8.99 -17.17 -39.04
N ALA A 4 -10.10 -17.76 -39.48
CA ALA A 4 -11.37 -17.74 -38.74
C ALA A 4 -11.34 -18.64 -37.49
N LEU A 5 -10.64 -19.78 -37.56
CA LEU A 5 -10.47 -20.68 -36.43
C LEU A 5 -9.64 -20.04 -35.31
N ALA A 6 -8.57 -19.32 -35.67
CA ALA A 6 -7.72 -18.59 -34.72
C ALA A 6 -8.45 -17.43 -34.03
N ALA A 7 -9.30 -16.70 -34.76
CA ALA A 7 -10.13 -15.63 -34.20
C ALA A 7 -11.18 -16.16 -33.20
N CYS A 8 -11.84 -17.28 -33.52
CA CYS A 8 -12.78 -17.93 -32.60
C CYS A 8 -12.08 -18.51 -31.35
N LEU A 9 -10.85 -19.02 -31.49
CA LEU A 9 -10.06 -19.52 -30.35
C LEU A 9 -9.62 -18.38 -29.42
N MET A 10 -9.21 -17.23 -29.96
CA MET A 10 -8.90 -16.04 -29.16
C MET A 10 -10.14 -15.47 -28.46
N LEU A 11 -11.30 -15.42 -29.13
CA LEU A 11 -12.55 -14.96 -28.52
C LEU A 11 -12.99 -15.87 -27.35
N ALA A 12 -12.80 -17.19 -27.48
CA ALA A 12 -13.14 -18.15 -26.44
C ALA A 12 -12.22 -18.02 -25.21
N VAL A 13 -10.91 -17.77 -25.40
CA VAL A 13 -9.95 -17.58 -24.28
C VAL A 13 -10.25 -16.29 -23.51
N VAL A 14 -10.60 -15.20 -24.20
CA VAL A 14 -11.00 -13.93 -23.55
C VAL A 14 -12.30 -14.11 -22.76
N ALA A 15 -13.26 -14.88 -23.28
CA ALA A 15 -14.54 -15.13 -22.62
C ALA A 15 -14.42 -15.96 -21.32
N LEU A 16 -13.39 -16.81 -21.17
CA LEU A 16 -13.16 -17.58 -19.95
C LEU A 16 -12.34 -16.82 -18.88
N ALA A 17 -11.54 -15.82 -19.26
CA ALA A 17 -10.68 -15.09 -18.33
C ALA A 17 -11.45 -14.08 -17.45
N ALA A 18 -12.47 -13.42 -18.01
CA ALA A 18 -13.31 -12.46 -17.29
C ALA A 18 -14.07 -13.06 -16.08
N PRO A 19 -14.79 -14.20 -16.21
CA PRO A 19 -15.49 -14.79 -15.07
C PRO A 19 -14.52 -15.31 -14.00
N ALA A 20 -13.33 -15.78 -14.37
CA ALA A 20 -12.32 -16.20 -13.40
C ALA A 20 -11.78 -15.03 -12.56
N ARG A 21 -11.51 -13.87 -13.18
CA ARG A 21 -11.09 -12.65 -12.45
C ARG A 21 -12.21 -12.11 -11.55
N ALA A 22 -13.45 -12.12 -12.03
CA ALA A 22 -14.61 -11.71 -11.22
C ALA A 22 -14.83 -12.64 -10.02
N GLN A 23 -14.79 -13.96 -10.22
CA GLN A 23 -14.90 -14.97 -9.16
C GLN A 23 -13.80 -14.78 -8.11
N ARG A 24 -12.56 -14.56 -8.55
CA ARG A 24 -11.42 -14.32 -7.66
C ARG A 24 -11.61 -13.05 -6.83
N THR A 25 -12.04 -11.96 -7.47
CA THR A 25 -12.29 -10.68 -6.78
C THR A 25 -13.40 -10.84 -5.73
N GLY A 26 -14.48 -11.56 -6.05
CA GLY A 26 -15.53 -11.89 -5.08
C GLY A 26 -15.00 -12.71 -3.88
N THR A 27 -14.12 -13.67 -4.13
CA THR A 27 -13.46 -14.44 -3.06
C THR A 27 -12.58 -13.55 -2.16
N ILE A 28 -11.84 -12.60 -2.75
CA ILE A 28 -11.01 -11.66 -1.98
C ILE A 28 -11.88 -10.72 -1.14
N ILE A 29 -12.92 -10.12 -1.73
CA ILE A 29 -13.89 -9.26 -1.03
C ILE A 29 -14.41 -9.97 0.23
N SER A 30 -15.00 -11.15 0.05
CA SER A 30 -15.60 -11.92 1.15
C SER A 30 -14.59 -12.37 2.20
N ALA A 31 -13.37 -12.73 1.82
CA ALA A 31 -12.32 -13.11 2.76
C ALA A 31 -11.85 -11.92 3.60
N VAL A 32 -11.67 -10.75 2.98
CA VAL A 32 -11.25 -9.53 3.67
C VAL A 32 -12.37 -9.03 4.60
N ASP A 33 -13.60 -8.96 4.11
CA ASP A 33 -14.76 -8.56 4.93
C ASP A 33 -14.92 -9.47 6.16
N ALA A 34 -14.71 -10.79 6.01
CA ALA A 34 -14.78 -11.72 7.12
C ALA A 34 -13.71 -11.47 8.20
N ILE A 35 -12.51 -11.00 7.81
CA ILE A 35 -11.44 -10.65 8.76
C ILE A 35 -11.83 -9.42 9.56
N PHE A 36 -12.40 -8.40 8.92
CA PHE A 36 -12.68 -7.11 9.55
C PHE A 36 -14.08 -6.97 10.13
N ALA A 37 -14.97 -7.94 9.92
CA ALA A 37 -16.32 -7.96 10.46
C ALA A 37 -16.43 -7.64 11.98
N PRO A 38 -15.50 -8.08 12.86
CA PRO A 38 -15.56 -7.72 14.28
C PRO A 38 -15.36 -6.23 14.58
N TRP A 39 -14.80 -5.45 13.64
CA TRP A 39 -14.55 -4.01 13.78
C TRP A 39 -15.52 -3.17 12.93
N ASP A 40 -16.49 -3.81 12.29
CA ASP A 40 -17.49 -3.19 11.42
C ASP A 40 -18.84 -2.98 12.14
N GLU A 41 -18.76 -2.66 13.43
CA GLU A 41 -19.92 -2.44 14.30
C GLU A 41 -19.92 -1.03 14.90
N THR A 42 -21.11 -0.58 15.31
CA THR A 42 -21.28 0.72 15.97
C THR A 42 -20.43 0.80 17.24
N GLY A 43 -19.65 1.88 17.36
CA GLY A 43 -18.76 2.09 18.49
C GLY A 43 -17.38 1.42 18.38
N SER A 44 -17.09 0.70 17.29
CA SER A 44 -15.74 0.20 17.04
C SER A 44 -14.86 1.26 16.38
N PRO A 45 -13.60 1.46 16.86
CA PRO A 45 -12.58 2.19 16.12
C PRO A 45 -12.40 1.60 14.71
N GLY A 46 -12.15 2.47 13.76
CA GLY A 46 -12.12 2.12 12.35
C GLY A 46 -10.74 1.99 11.73
N CYS A 47 -10.73 1.44 10.51
CA CYS A 47 -9.58 1.42 9.61
C CYS A 47 -10.04 1.69 8.17
N ALA A 48 -9.08 2.02 7.30
CA ALA A 48 -9.24 2.00 5.86
C ALA A 48 -8.30 0.95 5.28
N LEU A 49 -8.81 0.11 4.38
CA LEU A 49 -8.07 -1.00 3.79
C LEU A 49 -8.21 -0.98 2.27
N GLY A 50 -7.08 -1.14 1.59
CA GLY A 50 -7.03 -1.37 0.15
C GLY A 50 -6.16 -2.59 -0.17
N VAL A 51 -6.54 -3.35 -1.19
CA VAL A 51 -5.72 -4.42 -1.78
C VAL A 51 -5.42 -4.04 -3.22
N VAL A 52 -4.13 -3.94 -3.54
CA VAL A 52 -3.64 -3.60 -4.87
C VAL A 52 -3.01 -4.83 -5.51
N GLU A 53 -3.40 -5.13 -6.74
CA GLU A 53 -2.80 -6.15 -7.58
C GLU A 53 -2.59 -5.58 -8.98
N ASP A 54 -1.41 -5.83 -9.57
CA ASP A 54 -1.03 -5.31 -10.89
C ASP A 54 -1.21 -3.78 -11.05
N GLY A 55 -1.02 -3.04 -9.95
CA GLY A 55 -1.16 -1.58 -9.90
C GLY A 55 -2.60 -1.07 -9.82
N GLU A 56 -3.60 -1.96 -9.75
CA GLU A 56 -5.02 -1.62 -9.62
C GLU A 56 -5.56 -2.03 -8.25
N PHE A 57 -6.46 -1.21 -7.68
CA PHE A 57 -7.23 -1.63 -6.52
C PHE A 57 -8.21 -2.72 -6.94
N ILE A 58 -8.11 -3.89 -6.31
CA ILE A 58 -9.06 -4.99 -6.45
C ILE A 58 -10.03 -5.06 -5.27
N TYR A 59 -9.78 -4.27 -4.23
CA TYR A 59 -10.61 -4.11 -3.05
C TYR A 59 -10.25 -2.79 -2.36
N GLU A 60 -11.23 -2.02 -1.92
CA GLU A 60 -11.04 -0.87 -1.04
C GLU A 60 -12.28 -0.68 -0.15
N ARG A 61 -12.08 -0.42 1.14
CA ARG A 61 -13.18 -0.22 2.09
C ARG A 61 -12.73 0.47 3.38
N GLY A 62 -13.63 1.24 3.98
CA GLY A 62 -13.53 1.68 5.38
C GLY A 62 -14.38 0.80 6.31
N TYR A 63 -13.84 0.49 7.49
CA TYR A 63 -14.51 -0.27 8.55
C TYR A 63 -14.60 0.57 9.81
N GLY A 64 -15.66 0.39 10.60
CA GLY A 64 -15.84 1.07 11.87
C GLY A 64 -15.85 2.60 11.74
N PHE A 65 -15.38 3.30 12.77
CA PHE A 65 -15.50 4.75 12.89
C PHE A 65 -14.14 5.46 12.94
N ALA A 66 -13.99 6.53 12.16
CA ALA A 66 -12.87 7.45 12.24
C ALA A 66 -12.93 8.31 13.51
N ASN A 67 -14.15 8.60 13.98
CA ASN A 67 -14.37 9.28 15.25
C ASN A 67 -15.61 8.74 15.95
N LEU A 68 -15.42 8.23 17.18
CA LEU A 68 -16.47 7.62 17.99
C LEU A 68 -17.39 8.64 18.65
N ASP A 69 -16.85 9.81 19.04
CA ASP A 69 -17.64 10.82 19.76
C ASP A 69 -18.67 11.51 18.86
N TRP A 70 -18.40 11.50 17.55
CA TRP A 70 -19.21 12.18 16.54
C TRP A 70 -19.84 11.21 15.53
N ASP A 71 -19.75 9.91 15.79
CA ASP A 71 -20.24 8.85 14.90
C ASP A 71 -19.80 9.03 13.44
N ILE A 72 -18.55 9.43 13.22
CA ILE A 72 -17.98 9.62 11.88
C ILE A 72 -17.47 8.26 11.38
N PRO A 73 -18.07 7.67 10.33
CA PRO A 73 -17.60 6.41 9.79
C PRO A 73 -16.21 6.55 9.17
N SER A 74 -15.41 5.49 9.24
CA SER A 74 -14.16 5.40 8.49
C SER A 74 -14.46 5.17 7.02
N ALA A 75 -13.69 5.82 6.15
CA ALA A 75 -13.78 5.72 4.70
C ALA A 75 -12.39 5.55 4.08
N THR A 76 -12.31 5.20 2.80
CA THR A 76 -11.04 4.95 2.10
C THR A 76 -10.15 6.19 1.99
N ASP A 77 -10.72 7.38 2.17
CA ASP A 77 -10.06 8.68 2.18
C ASP A 77 -9.85 9.26 3.60
N THR A 78 -10.13 8.49 4.65
CA THR A 78 -9.85 8.91 6.02
C THR A 78 -8.35 9.08 6.24
N VAL A 79 -7.96 10.21 6.82
CA VAL A 79 -6.55 10.52 7.10
C VAL A 79 -6.14 9.93 8.46
N PHE A 80 -5.09 9.12 8.46
CA PHE A 80 -4.55 8.48 9.67
C PHE A 80 -3.15 9.01 10.01
N TYR A 81 -2.82 9.03 11.30
CA TYR A 81 -1.43 9.19 11.74
C TYR A 81 -0.67 7.89 11.52
N VAL A 82 0.15 7.84 10.46
CA VAL A 82 0.79 6.59 9.99
C VAL A 82 2.03 6.16 10.78
N GLY A 83 2.51 6.99 11.72
CA GLY A 83 3.60 6.64 12.64
C GLY A 83 4.87 6.15 11.94
N SER A 84 5.36 4.95 12.30
CA SER A 84 6.60 4.40 11.72
C SER A 84 6.55 4.15 10.21
N VAL A 85 5.37 4.11 9.59
CA VAL A 85 5.26 4.05 8.12
C VAL A 85 5.88 5.30 7.47
N SER A 86 5.89 6.45 8.15
CA SER A 86 6.55 7.68 7.66
C SER A 86 8.04 7.48 7.32
N LYS A 87 8.73 6.51 7.96
CA LYS A 87 10.15 6.25 7.70
C LYS A 87 10.42 5.80 6.27
N GLN A 88 9.47 5.12 5.62
CA GLN A 88 9.62 4.72 4.21
C GLN A 88 9.71 5.94 3.30
N PHE A 89 8.91 6.98 3.58
CA PHE A 89 8.96 8.24 2.84
C PHE A 89 10.27 8.98 3.09
N THR A 90 10.73 9.06 4.34
CA THR A 90 12.03 9.65 4.66
C THR A 90 13.18 8.91 3.96
N ALA A 91 13.17 7.58 3.98
CA ALA A 91 14.16 6.77 3.30
C ALA A 91 14.13 6.98 1.78
N ALA A 92 12.94 7.10 1.17
CA ALA A 92 12.80 7.40 -0.25
C ALA A 92 13.39 8.77 -0.61
N VAL A 93 13.16 9.80 0.22
CA VAL A 93 13.80 11.12 0.03
C VAL A 93 15.31 11.03 0.10
N ILE A 94 15.86 10.30 1.08
CA ILE A 94 17.31 10.09 1.18
C ILE A 94 17.86 9.34 -0.04
N ALA A 95 17.14 8.33 -0.55
CA ALA A 95 17.54 7.60 -1.75
C ALA A 95 17.56 8.50 -2.99
N LEU A 96 16.54 9.36 -3.17
CA LEU A 96 16.50 10.33 -4.26
C LEU A 96 17.67 11.34 -4.17
N LEU A 97 17.95 11.87 -2.97
CA LEU A 97 19.09 12.76 -2.77
C LEU A 97 20.43 12.08 -3.03
N ALA A 98 20.52 10.77 -2.81
CA ALA A 98 21.70 9.98 -3.15
C ALA A 98 21.85 9.75 -4.65
N GLU A 99 20.76 9.50 -5.37
CA GLU A 99 20.77 9.45 -6.84
C GLU A 99 21.19 10.78 -7.46
N GLU A 100 20.82 11.91 -6.83
CA GLU A 100 21.23 13.25 -7.24
C GLU A 100 22.69 13.61 -6.86
N GLY A 101 23.36 12.77 -6.06
CA GLY A 101 24.71 13.03 -5.54
C GLY A 101 24.77 14.10 -4.43
N THR A 102 23.63 14.51 -3.88
CA THR A 102 23.56 15.46 -2.76
C THR A 102 23.89 14.79 -1.42
N VAL A 103 23.52 13.51 -1.28
CA VAL A 103 23.85 12.67 -0.12
C VAL A 103 24.67 11.46 -0.59
N ASP A 104 25.72 11.10 0.12
CA ASP A 104 26.45 9.85 -0.07
C ASP A 104 26.07 8.90 1.07
N LEU A 105 25.60 7.71 0.72
CA LEU A 105 25.09 6.73 1.69
C LEU A 105 26.19 6.12 2.56
N ASP A 106 27.43 6.12 2.07
CA ASP A 106 28.61 5.59 2.75
C ASP A 106 29.44 6.69 3.44
N GLU A 107 29.05 7.96 3.26
CA GLU A 107 29.67 9.09 3.94
C GLU A 107 29.33 9.11 5.43
N ASN A 108 30.29 9.56 6.24
CA ASN A 108 30.09 9.72 7.67
C ASN A 108 29.03 10.80 7.92
N ILE A 109 28.04 10.51 8.76
CA ILE A 109 26.95 11.43 9.10
C ILE A 109 27.45 12.78 9.63
N ARG A 110 28.67 12.84 10.18
CA ARG A 110 29.32 14.06 10.65
C ARG A 110 29.66 15.06 9.55
N GLU A 111 29.79 14.64 8.29
CA GLU A 111 29.99 15.57 7.18
C GLU A 111 28.73 16.42 6.95
N TYR A 112 27.55 15.87 7.26
CA TYR A 112 26.27 16.59 7.24
C TYR A 112 25.95 17.29 8.57
N PHE A 113 26.34 16.68 9.69
CA PHE A 113 26.02 17.14 11.05
C PHE A 113 27.28 17.16 11.94
N PRO A 114 28.14 18.18 11.81
CA PRO A 114 29.46 18.22 12.46
C PRO A 114 29.40 18.24 14.00
N GLU A 115 28.27 18.65 14.57
CA GLU A 115 27.99 18.71 16.01
C GLU A 115 27.79 17.35 16.68
N ILE A 116 27.51 16.29 15.91
CA ILE A 116 27.35 14.94 16.45
C ILE A 116 28.67 14.54 17.16
N PRO A 117 28.65 13.84 18.32
CA PRO A 117 29.87 13.39 18.99
C PRO A 117 30.72 12.43 18.15
N LYS A 118 32.03 12.34 18.44
CA LYS A 118 32.88 11.32 17.81
C LYS A 118 32.61 9.98 18.48
N TYR A 119 32.12 9.02 17.70
CA TYR A 119 31.95 7.64 18.15
C TYR A 119 33.18 6.79 17.78
N VAL A 120 33.34 5.64 18.44
CA VAL A 120 34.46 4.70 18.18
C VAL A 120 34.42 4.16 16.76
N ARG A 121 33.21 3.99 16.19
CA ARG A 121 33.01 3.63 14.79
C ARG A 121 32.27 4.77 14.08
N PRO A 122 32.70 5.15 12.87
CA PRO A 122 31.91 6.02 11.99
C PRO A 122 30.49 5.51 11.83
N ILE A 123 29.52 6.42 11.85
CA ILE A 123 28.12 6.12 11.51
C ILE A 123 27.90 6.70 10.13
N THR A 124 27.50 5.85 9.18
CA THR A 124 27.14 6.24 7.82
C THR A 124 25.66 6.57 7.72
N VAL A 125 25.21 7.09 6.58
CA VAL A 125 23.78 7.33 6.34
C VAL A 125 22.99 6.01 6.23
N ARG A 126 23.62 4.92 5.75
CA ARG A 126 23.02 3.57 5.67
C ARG A 126 23.09 2.76 6.96
#